data_AF-A0A382J1P9-F1
#
_entry.id   AF-A0A382J1P9-F1
#
_cell.length_a   1.000
_cell.length_b   1.000
_cell.length_c   1.000
_cell.angle_alpha   90.00
_cell.angle_beta   90.00
_cell.angle_gamma   90.00
#
_symmetry.space_group_name_H-M   'P 1'
#
loop_
_entity.id
_entity.type
_entity.pdbx_description
1 polymer ?
#
loop_
_entity_poly.entity_id
_entity_poly.type
_entity_poly.pdbx_seq_one_letter_code
_entity_poly.pdbx_strand_id
1 'polypeptide(L)'
;NDYLYSVCKGNQYGKYFLNTFRNGYDFLFAIADITAPWEKRDGVFLKDIEIIRASLKNNLQTGFHTPTTDIDFPFQIMVAKTEHIPMSVSRFVSRVRITSVFKTIHLEYLADKSINDVEDIKNIVKFI
;
A
#
# COMPACT_ATOMS: atom_id res chain seq x y z
N ASN A 1 -5.18 -5.91 21.02
CA ASN A 1 -4.29 -6.04 19.84
C ASN A 1 -4.06 -7.50 19.43
N ASP A 2 -4.28 -8.48 20.30
CA ASP A 2 -3.93 -9.88 20.01
C ASP A 2 -4.81 -10.60 18.97
N TYR A 3 -6.05 -10.17 18.75
CA TYR A 3 -6.95 -10.84 17.80
C TYR A 3 -6.47 -10.77 16.34
N LEU A 4 -6.08 -9.58 15.86
CA LEU A 4 -5.58 -9.45 14.48
C LEU A 4 -4.28 -10.22 14.28
N TYR A 5 -3.37 -10.14 15.25
CA TYR A 5 -2.15 -10.95 15.21
C TYR A 5 -2.43 -12.43 15.32
N SER A 6 -3.50 -12.87 16.01
CA SER A 6 -3.87 -14.27 16.17
C SER A 6 -4.52 -14.87 14.92
N VAL A 7 -5.41 -14.12 14.26
CA VAL A 7 -6.07 -14.52 13.02
C VAL A 7 -5.11 -14.46 11.84
N CYS A 8 -4.23 -13.46 11.81
CA CYS A 8 -3.27 -13.26 10.75
C CYS A 8 -1.87 -13.80 11.07
N LYS A 9 -1.74 -14.78 11.98
CA LYS A 9 -0.46 -15.39 12.37
C LYS A 9 0.37 -15.85 11.17
N GLY A 10 1.69 -15.77 11.30
CA GLY A 10 2.63 -16.14 10.24
C GLY A 10 2.45 -15.26 9.00
N ASN A 11 2.36 -15.89 7.82
CA ASN A 11 2.21 -15.19 6.53
C ASN A 11 0.75 -15.12 6.03
N GLN A 12 -0.26 -15.28 6.89
CA GLN A 12 -1.65 -15.33 6.44
C GLN A 12 -2.15 -14.00 5.86
N TYR A 13 -1.76 -12.87 6.47
CA TYR A 13 -2.09 -11.56 5.93
C TYR A 13 -1.41 -11.31 4.57
N GLY A 14 -0.14 -11.71 4.42
CA GLY A 14 0.56 -11.61 3.14
C GLY A 14 -0.12 -12.44 2.05
N LYS A 15 -0.61 -13.63 2.38
CA LYS A 15 -1.44 -14.46 1.48
C LYS A 15 -2.75 -13.77 1.11
N TYR A 16 -3.45 -13.19 2.08
CA TYR A 16 -4.68 -12.44 1.83
C TYR A 16 -4.45 -11.25 0.89
N PHE A 17 -3.39 -10.48 1.14
CA PHE A 17 -2.99 -9.38 0.28
C PHE A 17 -2.69 -9.88 -1.15
N LEU A 18 -1.88 -10.93 -1.29
CA LEU A 18 -1.55 -11.50 -2.60
C LEU A 18 -2.79 -11.99 -3.34
N ASN A 19 -3.73 -12.63 -2.64
CA ASN A 19 -4.98 -13.08 -3.24
C ASN A 19 -5.80 -11.90 -3.77
N THR A 20 -5.92 -10.83 -2.97
CA THR A 20 -6.61 -9.60 -3.38
C THR A 20 -5.92 -8.94 -4.58
N PHE A 21 -4.59 -8.86 -4.55
CA PHE A 21 -3.79 -8.33 -5.64
C PHE A 21 -4.01 -9.13 -6.92
N ARG A 22 -3.94 -10.47 -6.84
CA ARG A 22 -4.14 -11.38 -7.99
C ARG A 22 -5.53 -11.23 -8.58
N ASN A 23 -6.58 -11.16 -7.75
CA ASN A 23 -7.93 -10.95 -8.26
C ASN A 23 -8.05 -9.66 -9.10
N GLY A 24 -7.46 -8.55 -8.62
CA GLY A 24 -7.43 -7.31 -9.39
C GLY A 24 -6.56 -7.38 -10.64
N TYR A 25 -5.41 -8.04 -10.56
CA TYR A 25 -4.50 -8.26 -11.69
C TYR A 25 -5.15 -9.12 -12.77
N ASP A 26 -5.78 -10.22 -12.39
CA ASP A 26 -6.53 -11.12 -13.28
C ASP A 26 -7.71 -10.40 -13.94
N PHE A 27 -8.40 -9.53 -13.20
CA PHE A 27 -9.48 -8.71 -13.73
C PHE A 27 -8.99 -7.79 -14.86
N LEU A 28 -7.80 -7.19 -14.76
CA LEU A 28 -7.25 -6.35 -15.84
C LEU A 28 -7.06 -7.13 -17.14
N PHE A 29 -6.63 -8.39 -17.07
CA PHE A 29 -6.51 -9.25 -18.26
C PHE A 29 -7.88 -9.72 -18.79
N ALA A 30 -8.87 -9.88 -17.91
CA ALA A 30 -10.23 -10.25 -18.33
C ALA A 30 -10.93 -9.15 -19.14
N ILE A 31 -10.56 -7.87 -18.91
CA ILE A 31 -11.11 -6.71 -19.63
C ILE A 31 -10.15 -6.15 -20.69
N ALA A 32 -8.98 -6.78 -20.89
CA ALA A 32 -7.98 -6.31 -21.82
C ALA A 32 -8.49 -6.37 -23.26
N ASP A 33 -8.18 -5.33 -24.03
CA ASP A 33 -8.39 -5.37 -25.48
C ASP A 33 -7.41 -6.35 -26.14
N ILE A 34 -7.80 -6.97 -27.25
CA ILE A 34 -6.94 -7.92 -27.98
C ILE A 34 -5.64 -7.30 -28.51
N THR A 35 -5.64 -5.96 -28.68
CA THR A 35 -4.48 -5.18 -29.11
C THR A 35 -3.56 -4.77 -27.96
N ALA A 36 -3.94 -5.04 -26.71
CA ALA A 36 -3.13 -4.68 -25.55
C ALA A 36 -1.83 -5.52 -25.55
N PRO A 37 -0.64 -4.88 -25.49
CA PRO A 37 0.64 -5.58 -25.55
C PRO A 37 1.04 -6.19 -24.20
N TRP A 38 0.08 -6.49 -23.33
CA TRP A 38 0.34 -6.86 -21.94
C TRP A 38 0.69 -8.33 -21.80
N GLU A 39 1.71 -8.63 -20.98
CA GLU A 39 2.04 -10.02 -20.63
C GLU A 39 1.72 -10.31 -19.17
N LYS A 40 1.04 -11.44 -18.97
CA LYS A 40 0.71 -11.92 -17.64
C LYS A 40 1.90 -12.67 -17.07
N ARG A 41 2.37 -12.24 -15.90
CA ARG A 41 3.46 -12.90 -15.19
C ARG A 41 3.02 -14.28 -14.67
N ASP A 42 3.91 -15.26 -14.75
CA ASP A 42 3.69 -16.62 -14.23
C ASP A 42 3.44 -16.67 -12.72
N GLY A 43 3.95 -15.66 -11.99
CA GLY A 43 3.82 -15.56 -10.55
C GLY A 43 3.79 -14.12 -10.05
N VAL A 44 2.96 -13.88 -9.04
CA VAL A 44 2.93 -12.63 -8.28
C VAL A 44 3.49 -12.90 -6.88
N PHE A 45 4.62 -12.27 -6.55
CA PHE A 45 5.29 -12.39 -5.26
C PHE A 45 5.36 -11.06 -4.52
N LEU A 46 5.34 -11.10 -3.18
CA LEU A 46 5.43 -9.90 -2.34
C LEU A 46 6.72 -9.11 -2.58
N LYS A 47 7.83 -9.80 -2.84
CA LYS A 47 9.14 -9.19 -3.08
C LYS A 47 9.14 -8.28 -4.31
N ASP A 48 8.48 -8.72 -5.40
CA ASP A 48 8.41 -7.94 -6.64
C ASP A 48 7.57 -6.67 -6.44
N ILE A 49 6.48 -6.79 -5.68
CA ILE A 49 5.62 -5.67 -5.30
C ILE A 49 6.40 -4.68 -4.42
N GLU A 50 7.22 -5.17 -3.48
CA GLU A 50 8.07 -4.31 -2.64
C GLU A 50 9.11 -3.53 -3.44
N ILE A 51 9.77 -4.16 -4.41
CA ILE A 51 10.76 -3.51 -5.28
C ILE A 51 10.13 -2.34 -6.05
N ILE A 52 8.96 -2.56 -6.66
CA ILE A 52 8.26 -1.52 -7.41
C ILE A 52 7.73 -0.42 -6.47
N ARG A 53 7.21 -0.77 -5.28
CA ARG A 53 6.81 0.27 -4.31
C ARG A 53 7.99 1.11 -3.83
N ALA A 54 9.17 0.52 -3.70
CA ALA A 54 10.37 1.25 -3.33
C ALA A 54 10.81 2.22 -4.44
N SER A 55 10.73 1.80 -5.71
CA SER A 55 11.04 2.70 -6.84
C SER A 55 10.02 3.84 -6.96
N LEU A 56 8.73 3.58 -6.72
CA LEU A 56 7.68 4.61 -6.72
C LEU A 56 7.89 5.69 -5.65
N LYS A 57 8.42 5.36 -4.47
CA LYS A 57 8.69 6.36 -3.42
C LYS A 57 9.82 7.32 -3.77
N ASN A 58 10.76 6.87 -4.59
CA ASN A 58 11.92 7.66 -5.00
C ASN A 58 11.65 8.46 -6.27
N ASN A 59 10.46 8.31 -6.87
CA ASN A 59 10.07 9.01 -8.09
C ASN A 59 8.86 9.91 -7.78
N LEU A 60 9.03 11.23 -7.91
CA LEU A 60 7.94 12.21 -7.72
C LEU A 60 6.85 12.10 -8.81
N GLN A 61 7.13 11.36 -9.88
CA GLN A 61 6.19 11.01 -10.93
C GLN A 61 5.24 9.93 -10.38
N THR A 62 3.97 10.27 -10.19
CA THR A 62 2.95 9.34 -9.69
C THR A 62 2.86 8.08 -10.57
N GLY A 63 2.53 6.91 -10.01
CA GLY A 63 2.49 5.62 -10.73
C GLY A 63 1.50 5.50 -11.91
N PHE A 64 0.94 6.62 -12.37
CA PHE A 64 0.09 6.77 -13.55
C PHE A 64 0.85 7.12 -14.84
N HIS A 65 2.17 7.31 -14.77
CA HIS A 65 2.98 7.65 -15.96
C HIS A 65 3.52 6.43 -16.70
N THR A 66 3.29 5.19 -16.22
CA THR A 66 3.60 3.99 -17.01
C THR A 66 2.75 4.00 -18.27
N PRO A 67 3.35 3.99 -19.47
CA PRO A 67 2.59 3.92 -20.71
C PRO A 67 1.70 2.70 -20.72
N THR A 68 0.45 2.84 -21.15
CA THR A 68 -0.50 1.72 -21.28
C THR A 68 -0.04 0.68 -22.31
N THR A 69 0.95 1.02 -23.13
CA THR A 69 1.60 0.14 -24.11
C THR A 69 2.79 -0.63 -23.54
N ASP A 70 3.17 -0.41 -22.29
CA ASP A 70 4.21 -1.21 -21.61
C ASP A 70 3.66 -2.63 -21.33
N ILE A 71 4.48 -3.63 -21.61
CA ILE A 71 4.17 -5.05 -21.38
C ILE A 71 3.83 -5.31 -19.91
N ASP A 72 4.53 -4.62 -19.00
CA ASP A 72 4.37 -4.75 -17.55
C ASP A 72 3.33 -3.78 -16.96
N PHE A 73 2.64 -2.98 -17.80
CA PHE A 73 1.69 -1.97 -17.36
C PHE A 73 0.67 -2.51 -16.34
N PRO A 74 -0.02 -3.66 -16.57
CA PRO A 74 -1.01 -4.15 -15.60
C PRO A 74 -0.42 -4.49 -14.24
N PHE A 75 0.84 -4.94 -14.20
CA PHE A 75 1.48 -5.26 -12.93
C PHE A 75 1.85 -3.97 -12.19
N GLN A 76 2.49 -3.03 -12.88
CA GLN A 76 2.93 -1.76 -12.31
C GLN A 76 1.73 -0.93 -11.79
N ILE A 77 0.65 -0.84 -12.56
CA ILE A 77 -0.55 -0.09 -12.15
C ILE A 77 -1.21 -0.76 -10.94
N MET A 78 -1.25 -2.09 -10.86
CA MET A 78 -1.76 -2.80 -9.68
C MET A 78 -0.90 -2.57 -8.44
N VAL A 79 0.43 -2.53 -8.60
CA VAL A 79 1.33 -2.19 -7.50
C VAL A 79 1.08 -0.75 -7.01
N ALA A 80 0.95 0.20 -7.93
CA ALA A 80 0.67 1.60 -7.60
C ALA A 80 -0.70 1.76 -6.91
N LYS A 81 -1.76 1.15 -7.47
CA LYS A 81 -3.11 1.22 -6.92
C LYS A 81 -3.22 0.61 -5.54
N THR A 82 -2.44 -0.44 -5.25
CA THR A 82 -2.45 -1.10 -3.95
C THR A 82 -1.44 -0.53 -2.95
N GLU A 83 -0.65 0.49 -3.30
CA GLU A 83 0.46 1.02 -2.49
C GLU A 83 0.04 1.42 -1.07
N HIS A 84 -1.16 1.97 -0.93
CA HIS A 84 -1.80 2.33 0.33
C HIS A 84 -2.24 1.12 1.19
N ILE A 85 -2.29 -0.08 0.65
CA ILE A 85 -2.63 -1.31 1.37
C ILE A 85 -1.33 -1.90 1.96
N PRO A 86 -1.21 -2.01 3.29
CA PRO A 86 -0.05 -2.66 3.93
C PRO A 86 0.06 -4.12 3.49
N MET A 87 1.29 -4.64 3.35
CA MET A 87 1.56 -6.05 3.01
C MET A 87 1.86 -6.93 4.23
N SER A 88 1.93 -6.34 5.44
CA SER A 88 2.08 -7.06 6.70
C SER A 88 1.10 -6.56 7.76
N VAL A 89 0.73 -7.47 8.67
CA VAL A 89 -0.14 -7.16 9.82
C VAL A 89 0.47 -6.06 10.69
N SER A 90 1.77 -6.12 10.92
CA SER A 90 2.48 -5.14 11.74
C SER A 90 2.36 -3.73 11.17
N ARG A 91 2.51 -3.57 9.85
CA ARG A 91 2.33 -2.29 9.16
C ARG A 91 0.87 -1.83 9.18
N PHE A 92 -0.07 -2.76 9.04
CA PHE A 92 -1.51 -2.45 9.14
C PHE A 92 -1.87 -1.92 10.54
N VAL A 93 -1.54 -2.67 11.59
CA VAL A 93 -1.84 -2.30 12.98
C VAL A 93 -1.15 -0.98 13.34
N SER A 94 0.09 -0.76 12.90
CA SER A 94 0.80 0.50 13.09
C SER A 94 0.06 1.70 12.47
N ARG A 95 -0.40 1.58 11.21
CA ARG A 95 -1.18 2.64 10.55
C ARG A 95 -2.51 2.92 11.22
N VAL A 96 -3.24 1.87 11.63
CA VAL A 96 -4.51 2.01 12.36
C VAL A 96 -4.28 2.74 13.70
N ARG A 97 -3.24 2.35 14.44
CA ARG A 97 -2.88 3.00 15.71
C ARG A 97 -2.58 4.48 15.50
N ILE A 98 -1.77 4.83 14.51
CA ILE A 98 -1.46 6.24 14.18
C ILE A 98 -2.76 7.01 13.88
N THR A 99 -3.61 6.48 12.99
CA THR A 99 -4.87 7.14 12.61
C THR A 99 -5.83 7.30 13.79
N SER A 100 -5.89 6.31 14.69
CA SER A 100 -6.70 6.38 15.90
C SER A 100 -6.19 7.46 16.85
N VAL A 101 -4.87 7.53 17.08
CA VAL A 101 -4.26 8.57 17.92
C VAL A 101 -4.58 9.96 17.35
N PHE A 102 -4.48 10.14 16.03
CA PHE A 102 -4.88 11.41 15.39
C PHE A 102 -6.33 11.80 15.61
N LYS A 103 -7.26 10.85 15.54
CA LYS A 103 -8.67 11.13 15.83
C LYS A 103 -8.91 11.47 17.31
N THR A 104 -8.09 10.92 18.20
CA THR A 104 -8.18 11.18 19.65
C THR A 104 -7.55 12.52 20.05
N ILE A 105 -6.55 13.00 19.30
CA ILE A 105 -6.08 14.39 19.44
C ILE A 105 -7.19 15.29 18.90
N HIS A 106 -7.93 15.96 19.80
CA HIS A 106 -8.89 16.97 19.37
C HIS A 106 -8.15 18.05 18.56
N LEU A 107 -8.68 18.42 17.39
CA LEU A 107 -8.04 19.35 16.45
C LEU A 107 -7.70 20.71 17.10
N GLU A 108 -8.39 21.06 18.19
CA GLU A 108 -8.08 22.23 19.03
C GLU A 108 -6.67 22.18 19.67
N TYR A 109 -6.14 21.00 19.99
CA TYR A 109 -4.75 20.83 20.47
C TYR A 109 -3.70 20.95 19.36
N LEU A 110 -4.14 20.97 18.09
CA LEU A 110 -3.30 21.14 16.92
C LEU A 110 -3.38 22.55 16.32
N ALA A 111 -4.28 23.40 16.81
CA ALA A 111 -4.52 24.73 16.24
C ALA A 111 -3.24 25.59 16.18
N ASP A 112 -2.35 25.44 17.15
CA ASP A 112 -1.09 26.20 17.26
C ASP A 112 0.15 25.39 16.85
N LYS A 113 -0.03 24.15 16.35
CA LYS A 113 1.08 23.26 15.99
C LYS A 113 1.20 23.08 14.48
N SER A 114 2.34 23.47 13.92
CA SER A 114 2.69 23.17 12.54
C SER A 114 3.16 21.71 12.44
N ILE A 115 2.54 20.93 11.55
CA ILE A 115 2.92 19.55 11.25
C ILE A 115 3.47 19.52 9.83
N ASN A 116 4.78 19.33 9.71
CA ASN A 116 5.47 19.31 8.41
C ASN A 116 5.92 17.89 8.04
N ASP A 117 6.24 17.05 9.03
CA ASP A 117 6.66 15.67 8.79
C ASP A 117 6.11 14.66 9.83
N VAL A 118 6.48 13.39 9.64
CA VAL A 118 6.06 12.28 10.51
C VAL A 118 6.75 12.32 11.87
N GLU A 119 7.88 13.01 12.00
CA GLU A 119 8.59 13.15 13.27
C GLU A 119 7.92 14.19 14.18
N ASP A 120 7.41 15.29 13.62
CA ASP A 120 6.55 16.26 14.31
C ASP A 120 5.37 15.55 14.98
N ILE A 121 4.76 14.61 14.26
CA ILE A 121 3.64 13.79 14.73
C ILE A 121 4.08 12.93 15.91
N LYS A 122 5.21 12.22 15.81
CA LYS A 122 5.72 11.40 16.92
C LYS A 122 6.03 12.25 18.14
N ASN A 123 6.53 13.46 17.95
CA ASN A 123 6.80 14.38 19.04
C ASN A 123 5.50 14.82 19.72
N ILE A 124 4.46 15.17 18.96
CA ILE A 124 3.14 15.50 19.53
C ILE A 124 2.60 14.34 20.37
N VAL A 125 2.69 13.11 19.88
CA VAL A 125 2.22 11.91 20.61
C VAL A 125 3.03 11.61 21.87
N LYS A 126 4.29 12.03 21.97
CA LYS A 126 5.10 11.86 23.20
C LYS A 126 4.69 12.82 24.32
N PHE A 127 4.07 13.95 23.99
CA PHE A 127 3.64 14.97 24.95
C PHE A 127 2.21 14.79 25.47
N ILE A 128 1.52 13.74 25.01
CA ILE A 128 0.18 13.33 25.44
C ILE A 128 0.33 12.02 26.22
#